data_AF-A0A972TN31-F1
#
_entry.id   AF-A0A972TN31-F1
#
_cell.length_a   1.000
_cell.length_b   1.000
_cell.length_c   1.000
_cell.angle_alpha   90.00
_cell.angle_beta   90.00
_cell.angle_gamma   90.00
#
_symmetry.space_group_name_H-M   'P 1'
#
loop_
_entity.id
_entity.type
_entity.pdbx_description
1 polymer ?
#
loop_
_entity_poly.entity_id
_entity_poly.type
_entity_poly.pdbx_seq_one_letter_code
_entity_poly.pdbx_strand_id
1 'polypeptide(L)' 'PNDWFLFESKDGICGNFSSAFVVLARASGIPSRLAAGYFIKSGEGEQVVYERQAHAWAEVGFEELGWIVFDAT' A
#
# COMPACT_ATOMS: atom_id res chain seq x y z
N PRO A 1 -7.09 14.85 3.56
CA PRO A 1 -7.03 14.04 2.32
C PRO A 1 -7.66 12.65 2.48
N ASN A 2 -7.26 11.87 3.49
CA ASN A 2 -7.83 10.53 3.73
C ASN A 2 -9.30 10.56 4.15
N ASP A 3 -9.71 11.48 5.01
CA ASP A 3 -11.12 11.61 5.41
C ASP A 3 -12.04 11.89 4.20
N TRP A 4 -11.66 12.84 3.35
CA TRP A 4 -12.41 13.14 2.12
C TRP A 4 -12.45 11.94 1.17
N PHE A 5 -11.35 11.22 1.01
CA PHE A 5 -11.32 9.99 0.21
C PHE A 5 -12.27 8.91 0.79
N LEU A 6 -12.20 8.65 2.10
CA LEU A 6 -12.96 7.59 2.76
C LEU A 6 -14.47 7.88 2.83
N PHE A 7 -14.83 9.13 3.10
CA PHE A 7 -16.21 9.47 3.45
C PHE A 7 -16.97 10.18 2.32
N GLU A 8 -16.26 10.89 1.43
CA GLU A 8 -16.87 11.69 0.37
C GLU A 8 -16.64 11.08 -1.01
N SER A 9 -15.39 11.09 -1.50
CA SER A 9 -15.04 10.71 -2.88
C SER A 9 -15.25 9.23 -3.17
N LYS A 10 -14.68 8.37 -2.31
CA LYS A 10 -14.56 6.91 -2.49
C LYS A 10 -13.90 6.48 -3.82
N ASP A 11 -13.33 7.42 -4.55
CA ASP A 11 -12.57 7.24 -5.78
C ASP A 11 -11.16 7.82 -5.60
N GLY A 12 -10.14 7.10 -6.05
CA GLY A 12 -8.74 7.40 -5.78
C GLY A 12 -7.75 6.45 -6.46
N ILE A 13 -6.47 6.67 -6.23
CA ILE A 13 -5.36 5.84 -6.73
C ILE A 13 -4.71 5.04 -5.60
N CYS A 14 -3.75 4.17 -5.91
CA CYS A 14 -3.06 3.31 -4.94
C CYS A 14 -2.58 4.06 -3.68
N GLY A 15 -2.07 5.29 -3.82
CA GLY A 15 -1.69 6.13 -2.69
C GLY A 15 -2.84 6.46 -1.73
N ASN A 16 -4.06 6.70 -2.24
CA ASN A 16 -5.23 6.97 -1.42
C ASN A 16 -5.63 5.74 -0.61
N PHE A 17 -5.79 4.59 -1.27
CA PHE A 17 -6.19 3.34 -0.64
C PHE A 17 -5.16 2.88 0.40
N SER A 18 -3.89 2.79 0.02
CA SER A 18 -2.82 2.30 0.88
C SER A 18 -2.55 3.24 2.07
N SER A 19 -2.62 4.56 1.87
CA SER A 19 -2.46 5.49 2.99
C SER A 19 -3.66 5.47 3.94
N ALA A 20 -4.88 5.35 3.43
CA ALA A 20 -6.08 5.21 4.25
C ALA A 20 -6.04 3.93 5.09
N PHE A 21 -5.66 2.80 4.48
CA PHE A 21 -5.46 1.53 5.19
C PHE A 21 -4.45 1.67 6.33
N VAL A 22 -3.26 2.23 6.06
CA VAL A 22 -2.20 2.39 7.07
C VAL A 22 -2.67 3.24 8.24
N VAL A 23 -3.38 4.35 7.96
CA VAL A 23 -3.93 5.22 9.01
C VAL A 23 -4.97 4.47 9.87
N LEU A 24 -5.91 3.76 9.25
CA LEU A 24 -6.95 3.02 9.97
C LEU A 24 -6.37 1.84 10.78
N ALA A 25 -5.39 1.11 10.22
CA ALA A 25 -4.70 0.03 10.92
C ALA A 25 -3.97 0.56 12.16
N ARG A 26 -3.23 1.66 12.04
CA ARG A 26 -2.56 2.31 13.18
C ARG A 26 -3.56 2.80 14.23
N ALA A 27 -4.68 3.38 13.81
CA ALA A 27 -5.75 3.79 14.72
C ALA A 27 -6.36 2.60 15.48
N SER A 28 -6.30 1.40 14.90
CA SER A 28 -6.75 0.14 15.51
C SER A 28 -5.67 -0.57 16.33
N GLY A 29 -4.51 0.07 16.55
CA GLY A 29 -3.39 -0.50 17.30
C GLY A 29 -2.56 -1.53 16.53
N ILE A 30 -2.78 -1.67 15.22
CA ILE A 30 -2.03 -2.60 14.37
C ILE A 30 -0.79 -1.89 13.82
N PRO A 31 0.44 -2.40 14.06
CA PRO A 31 1.65 -1.85 13.47
C PRO A 31 1.59 -1.94 11.95
N SER A 32 1.66 -0.80 11.27
CA SER A 32 1.64 -0.77 9.81
C SER A 32 2.51 0.36 9.25
N ARG A 33 2.93 0.25 8.00
CA ARG A 33 3.68 1.28 7.26
C ARG A 33 3.26 1.33 5.79
N LEU A 34 3.44 2.50 5.19
CA LEU A 34 3.27 2.68 3.74
C LEU A 34 4.60 2.37 3.06
N ALA A 35 4.56 1.56 2.02
CA ALA A 35 5.67 1.30 1.13
C ALA A 35 5.31 1.76 -0.30
N ALA A 36 6.32 2.14 -1.06
CA ALA A 36 6.17 2.58 -2.43
C ALA A 36 7.32 2.05 -3.29
N GLY A 37 7.03 1.75 -4.55
CA GLY A 37 7.98 1.14 -5.48
C GLY A 37 7.32 0.87 -6.82
N TYR A 38 7.68 -0.23 -7.46
CA TYR A 38 7.14 -0.62 -8.77
C TYR A 38 6.60 -2.04 -8.75
N PHE A 39 5.44 -2.27 -9.36
CA PHE A 39 4.89 -3.61 -9.54
C PHE A 39 5.50 -4.27 -10.79
N ILE A 40 6.32 -5.30 -10.57
CA ILE A 40 7.09 -5.98 -11.61
C ILE A 40 6.62 -7.43 -11.81
N LYS A 41 6.94 -8.03 -12.95
CA LYS A 41 6.65 -9.44 -13.19
C LYS A 41 7.64 -10.32 -12.42
N SER A 42 7.12 -11.21 -11.59
CA SER A 42 7.95 -12.22 -10.91
C SER A 42 8.56 -13.19 -11.93
N GLY A 43 9.81 -13.62 -11.69
CA GLY A 43 10.46 -14.68 -12.45
C GLY A 43 11.22 -14.24 -13.70
N GLU A 44 11.17 -12.98 -14.08
CA GLU A 44 12.06 -12.42 -15.12
C GLU A 44 13.37 -11.94 -14.45
N GLY A 45 14.52 -12.36 -14.99
CA GLY A 45 15.83 -11.99 -14.44
C GLY A 45 16.15 -10.50 -14.63
N GLU A 46 15.94 -9.99 -15.84
CA GLU A 46 16.05 -8.57 -16.17
C GLU A 46 14.78 -8.13 -16.90
N GLN A 47 14.20 -7.00 -16.49
CA GLN A 47 13.02 -6.43 -17.12
C GLN A 47 13.07 -4.91 -17.08
N VAL A 48 12.51 -4.27 -18.12
CA VAL A 48 12.36 -2.81 -18.16
C VAL A 48 11.22 -2.40 -17.23
N VAL A 49 11.53 -1.51 -16.28
CA VAL A 49 10.55 -0.94 -15.35
C VAL A 49 10.16 0.45 -15.81
N TYR A 50 8.87 0.66 -16.05
CA TYR A 50 8.30 1.92 -16.51
C TYR A 50 7.65 2.70 -15.36
N GLU A 51 7.60 4.03 -15.48
CA GLU A 51 6.95 4.92 -14.50
C GLU A 51 5.50 4.52 -14.19
N ARG A 52 4.74 4.09 -15.21
CA ARG A 52 3.35 3.63 -15.05
C ARG A 52 3.17 2.42 -14.13
N GLN A 53 4.26 1.74 -13.74
CA GLN A 53 4.26 0.63 -12.78
C GLN A 53 4.45 1.10 -11.35
N ALA A 54 4.62 2.40 -11.12
CA ALA A 54 4.73 2.97 -9.78
C ALA A 54 3.50 2.59 -8.95
N HIS A 55 3.74 2.05 -7.77
CA HIS A 55 2.70 1.52 -6.89
C HIS A 55 3.01 1.80 -5.43
N ALA A 56 1.96 1.92 -4.62
CA ALA A 56 2.05 2.08 -3.18
C ALA A 56 1.16 1.03 -2.50
N TRP A 57 1.71 0.34 -1.50
CA TRP A 57 1.03 -0.71 -0.74
C TRP A 57 1.23 -0.50 0.76
N ALA A 58 0.41 -1.19 1.56
CA ALA A 58 0.59 -1.24 3.00
C ALA A 58 1.44 -2.47 3.40
N GLU A 59 2.18 -2.33 4.48
CA GLU A 59 2.82 -3.46 5.15
C GLU A 59 2.39 -3.48 6.60
N VAL A 60 2.02 -4.66 7.10
CA VAL A 60 1.57 -4.89 8.48
C VAL A 60 2.60 -5.73 9.21
N GLY A 61 2.97 -5.30 10.41
CA GLY A 61 3.95 -5.96 11.25
C GLY A 61 3.31 -7.04 12.12
N PHE A 62 3.85 -8.25 12.03
CA PHE A 62 3.53 -9.40 12.86
C PHE A 62 4.78 -9.86 13.59
N GLU A 63 4.64 -10.27 14.86
CA GLU A 63 5.77 -10.57 15.75
C GLU A 63 6.69 -11.67 15.19
N GLU A 64 6.13 -12.75 14.64
CA GLU A 64 6.90 -13.88 14.12
C GLU A 64 7.11 -13.85 12.59
N LEU A 65 6.25 -13.13 11.86
CA LEU A 65 6.26 -13.12 10.39
C LEU A 65 6.92 -11.87 9.79
N GLY A 66 7.24 -10.88 10.62
CA GLY A 66 7.77 -9.60 10.17
C GLY A 66 6.73 -8.77 9.42
N TRP A 67 7.17 -8.08 8.35
CA TRP A 67 6.32 -7.21 7.55
C TRP A 67 5.64 -7.99 6.42
N ILE A 68 4.32 -8.08 6.47
CA ILE A 68 3.50 -8.72 5.44
C ILE A 68 2.82 -7.66 4.58
N VAL A 69 2.86 -7.85 3.26
CA VAL A 69 2.27 -6.94 2.28
C VAL A 69 0.74 -7.08 2.25
N PHE A 70 0.06 -5.94 2.28
CA PHE A 70 -1.37 -5.78 2.04
C PHE A 70 -1.57 -4.73 0.95
N ASP A 71 -2.16 -5.13 -0.17
CA ASP A 71 -2.56 -4.19 -1.23
C ASP A 71 -4.03 -3.84 -1.07
N ALA A 72 -4.30 -2.56 -0.83
CA ALA A 72 -5.65 -2.05 -0.62
C ALA A 72 -6.25 -1.40 -1.88
N THR A 73 -5.49 -1.40 -3.00
CA THR A 73 -5.88 -0.78 -4.27
C THR A 73 -6.83 -1.65 -5.08
#